data_AF-A0AAE1QAK7-F1
#
_entry.id   AF-A0AAE1QAK7-F1
#
_cell.length_a   1.000
_cell.length_b   1.000
_cell.length_c   1.000
_cell.angle_alpha   90.00
_cell.angle_beta   90.00
_cell.angle_gamma   90.00
#
_symmetry.space_group_name_H-M   'P 1'
#
loop_
_entity.id
_entity.type
_entity.pdbx_description
1 polymer ?
#
loop_
_entity_poly.entity_id
_entity_poly.type
_entity_poly.pdbx_seq_one_letter_code
_entity_poly.pdbx_strand_id
1 'polypeptide(L)'
;MLSFKQHVEQLKKKLSSRNSLLSKLASSQWGADLATLKQSVLALCYSTAEYCDPIWSRSCPTRKVDSELNKACRTITGNLKPTPLLALYKLASICPPSIRRDGIAKAEREKQQLDNRNSLHCHQGVPTD
;
A
#
# COMPACT_ATOMS: atom_id res chain seq x y z
N MET A 1 15.81 2.15 -17.91
CA MET A 1 14.87 2.34 -16.78
C MET A 1 13.75 1.30 -16.90
N LEU A 2 13.68 0.33 -15.98
CA LEU A 2 12.67 -0.74 -16.04
C LEU A 2 11.29 -0.16 -15.67
N SER A 3 10.38 -0.11 -16.65
CA SER A 3 9.06 0.51 -16.47
C SER A 3 8.03 -0.56 -16.10
N PHE A 4 7.71 -0.69 -14.80
CA PHE A 4 6.70 -1.63 -14.25
C PHE A 4 5.24 -1.32 -14.62
N LYS A 5 4.99 -0.60 -15.72
CA LYS A 5 3.66 -0.12 -16.14
C LYS A 5 2.62 -1.23 -16.26
N GLN A 6 2.95 -2.34 -16.94
CA GLN A 6 2.02 -3.46 -17.10
C GLN A 6 1.66 -4.10 -15.76
N HIS A 7 2.64 -4.23 -14.86
CA HIS A 7 2.42 -4.76 -13.53
C HIS A 7 1.49 -3.84 -12.71
N VAL A 8 1.70 -2.52 -12.76
CA VAL A 8 0.81 -1.52 -12.13
C VAL A 8 -0.63 -1.68 -12.61
N GLU A 9 -0.85 -1.86 -13.91
CA GLU A 9 -2.20 -2.04 -14.45
C GLU A 9 -2.86 -3.32 -13.95
N GLN A 10 -2.12 -4.43 -13.92
CA GLN A 10 -2.62 -5.68 -13.35
C GLN A 10 -2.93 -5.54 -11.86
N LEU A 11 -2.07 -4.84 -11.11
CA LEU A 11 -2.27 -4.61 -9.68
C LEU A 11 -3.49 -3.73 -9.43
N LYS A 12 -3.66 -2.67 -10.23
CA LYS A 12 -4.87 -1.83 -10.20
C LYS A 12 -6.13 -2.67 -10.41
N LYS A 13 -6.15 -3.56 -11.42
CA LYS A 13 -7.29 -4.48 -11.66
C LYS A 13 -7.53 -5.38 -10.44
N LYS A 14 -6.48 -5.97 -9.89
CA LYS A 14 -6.53 -6.80 -8.67
C LYS A 14 -7.10 -6.06 -7.46
N LEU A 15 -6.70 -4.80 -7.26
CA LEU A 15 -7.21 -3.94 -6.19
C LEU A 15 -8.66 -3.53 -6.44
N SER A 16 -9.04 -3.22 -7.68
CA SER A 16 -10.42 -2.91 -8.03
C SER A 16 -11.36 -4.07 -7.69
N SER A 17 -10.99 -5.32 -7.99
CA SER A 17 -11.80 -6.49 -7.63
C SER A 17 -11.95 -6.65 -6.12
N ARG A 18 -10.87 -6.39 -5.35
CA ARG A 18 -10.92 -6.43 -3.87
C ARG A 18 -11.75 -5.29 -3.29
N ASN A 19 -11.68 -4.10 -3.88
CA ASN A 19 -12.52 -2.97 -3.50
C ASN A 19 -14.00 -3.29 -3.68
N SER A 20 -14.38 -4.01 -4.74
CA SER A 20 -15.76 -4.48 -4.90
C SER A 20 -16.19 -5.44 -3.79
N LEU A 21 -15.30 -6.30 -3.29
CA LEU A 21 -15.58 -7.16 -2.13
C LEU A 21 -15.74 -6.32 -0.85
N LEU A 22 -14.85 -5.35 -0.64
CA LEU A 22 -14.93 -4.43 0.50
C LEU A 22 -16.20 -3.61 0.50
N SER A 23 -16.67 -3.15 -0.66
CA SER A 23 -17.95 -2.44 -0.77
C SER A 23 -19.12 -3.33 -0.36
N LYS A 24 -19.12 -4.61 -0.77
CA LYS A 24 -20.15 -5.57 -0.33
C LYS A 24 -20.11 -5.81 1.17
N LEU A 25 -18.92 -5.93 1.76
CA LEU A 25 -18.75 -6.08 3.20
C LEU A 25 -19.22 -4.83 3.96
N ALA A 26 -18.85 -3.63 3.49
CA ALA A 26 -19.24 -2.36 4.10
C ALA A 26 -20.75 -2.08 4.00
N SER A 27 -21.43 -2.61 2.97
CA SER A 27 -22.89 -2.53 2.84
C SER A 27 -23.66 -3.59 3.64
N SER A 28 -22.97 -4.49 4.34
CA SER A 28 -23.61 -5.53 5.14
C SER A 28 -23.81 -5.08 6.59
N GLN A 29 -24.85 -5.58 7.26
CA GLN A 29 -25.12 -5.23 8.66
C GLN A 29 -24.21 -6.00 9.64
N TRP A 30 -23.62 -7.12 9.21
CA TRP A 30 -22.77 -8.00 10.01
C TRP A 30 -21.29 -7.74 9.68
N GLY A 31 -20.50 -7.29 10.65
CA GLY A 31 -19.05 -7.12 10.46
C GLY A 31 -18.63 -5.83 9.72
N ALA A 32 -19.54 -4.86 9.55
CA ALA A 32 -19.24 -3.53 9.01
C ALA A 32 -18.69 -2.53 10.07
N ASP A 33 -18.24 -3.03 11.22
CA ASP A 33 -17.49 -2.19 12.16
C ASP A 33 -16.17 -1.71 11.53
N LEU A 34 -15.77 -0.49 11.88
CA LEU A 34 -14.59 0.16 11.30
C LEU A 34 -13.31 -0.64 11.57
N ALA A 35 -13.17 -1.30 12.73
CA ALA A 35 -11.99 -2.10 13.03
C ALA A 35 -11.90 -3.33 12.11
N THR A 36 -13.03 -3.99 11.87
CA THR A 36 -13.13 -5.17 11.00
C THR A 36 -12.88 -4.81 9.53
N LEU A 37 -13.48 -3.70 9.07
CA LEU A 37 -13.28 -3.17 7.72
C LEU A 37 -11.84 -2.71 7.49
N LYS A 38 -11.23 -2.04 8.48
CA LYS A 38 -9.82 -1.64 8.43
C LYS A 38 -8.91 -2.86 8.27
N GLN A 39 -9.12 -3.90 9.09
CA GLN A 39 -8.32 -5.12 8.99
C GLN A 39 -8.51 -5.81 7.64
N SER A 40 -9.74 -5.83 7.13
CA SER A 40 -10.05 -6.38 5.80
C SER A 40 -9.35 -5.62 4.68
N VAL A 41 -9.32 -4.29 4.74
CA VAL A 41 -8.57 -3.45 3.78
C VAL A 41 -7.07 -3.73 3.84
N LEU A 42 -6.51 -3.86 5.04
CA LEU A 42 -5.08 -4.18 5.21
C LEU A 42 -4.75 -5.56 4.63
N ALA A 43 -5.56 -6.56 4.97
CA ALA A 43 -5.36 -7.95 4.57
C ALA A 43 -5.57 -8.19 3.07
N LEU A 44 -6.55 -7.51 2.44
CA LEU A 44 -6.87 -7.73 1.02
C LEU A 44 -6.11 -6.77 0.11
N CYS A 45 -6.23 -5.46 0.35
CA CYS A 45 -5.73 -4.43 -0.55
C CYS A 45 -4.28 -4.07 -0.26
N TYR A 46 -3.95 -3.71 0.98
CA TYR A 46 -2.58 -3.28 1.29
C TYR A 46 -1.58 -4.42 1.17
N SER A 47 -1.86 -5.63 1.66
CA SER A 47 -0.97 -6.79 1.48
C SER A 47 -0.57 -7.02 0.01
N THR A 48 -1.51 -6.81 -0.91
CA THR A 48 -1.30 -6.98 -2.35
C THR A 48 -0.53 -5.81 -2.96
N ALA A 49 -0.80 -4.58 -2.50
CA ALA A 49 -0.09 -3.39 -2.96
C ALA A 49 1.37 -3.36 -2.45
N GLU A 50 1.55 -3.70 -1.18
CA GLU A 50 2.78 -3.53 -0.42
C GLU A 50 3.81 -4.62 -0.67
N TYR A 51 3.38 -5.80 -1.12
CA TYR A 51 4.29 -6.88 -1.48
C TYR A 51 5.38 -6.43 -2.48
N CYS A 52 5.02 -5.57 -3.44
CA CYS A 52 5.96 -5.09 -4.47
C CYS A 52 6.69 -3.79 -4.07
N ASP A 53 6.38 -3.18 -2.93
CA ASP A 53 6.87 -1.86 -2.55
C ASP A 53 8.40 -1.72 -2.52
N PRO A 54 9.19 -2.67 -2.00
CA PRO A 54 10.66 -2.60 -2.05
C PRO A 54 11.22 -2.53 -3.47
N ILE A 55 10.56 -3.19 -4.42
CA ILE A 55 11.06 -3.39 -5.79
C ILE A 55 10.89 -2.12 -6.62
N TRP A 56 9.79 -1.41 -6.40
CA TRP A 56 9.34 -0.36 -7.31
C TRP A 56 9.21 1.03 -6.67
N SER A 57 9.51 1.16 -5.38
CA SER A 57 9.47 2.41 -4.62
C SER A 57 10.15 3.59 -5.33
N ARG A 58 11.26 3.33 -6.05
CA ARG A 58 12.07 4.37 -6.70
C ARG A 58 11.94 4.46 -8.22
N SER A 59 11.16 3.59 -8.85
CA SER A 59 11.20 3.42 -10.31
C SER A 59 9.83 3.43 -10.98
N CYS A 60 8.75 3.30 -10.22
CA CYS A 60 7.42 3.05 -10.76
C CYS A 60 6.39 4.15 -10.43
N PRO A 61 5.55 4.55 -11.41
CA PRO A 61 4.43 5.45 -11.13
C PRO A 61 3.32 4.75 -10.34
N THR A 62 3.31 4.92 -9.02
CA THR A 62 2.37 4.28 -8.09
C THR A 62 0.99 4.94 -8.01
N ARG A 63 0.82 6.13 -8.63
CA ARG A 63 -0.42 6.91 -8.58
C ARG A 63 -1.68 6.11 -8.89
N LYS A 64 -1.60 5.14 -9.81
CA LYS A 64 -2.73 4.28 -10.18
C LYS A 64 -3.10 3.30 -9.06
N VAL A 65 -2.10 2.73 -8.38
CA VAL A 65 -2.30 1.87 -7.20
C VAL A 65 -2.87 2.69 -6.05
N ASP A 66 -2.27 3.85 -5.78
CA ASP A 66 -2.67 4.75 -4.71
C ASP A 66 -4.13 5.22 -4.91
N SER A 67 -4.57 5.40 -6.17
CA SER A 67 -5.97 5.74 -6.47
C SER A 67 -6.97 4.64 -6.07
N GLU A 68 -6.59 3.36 -6.11
CA GLU A 68 -7.44 2.26 -5.67
C GLU A 68 -7.41 2.10 -4.14
N LEU A 69 -6.26 2.30 -3.51
CA LEU A 69 -6.15 2.33 -2.03
C LEU A 69 -6.97 3.47 -1.42
N ASN A 70 -6.98 4.62 -2.11
CA ASN A 70 -7.82 5.78 -1.80
C ASN A 70 -9.32 5.48 -1.87
N LYS A 71 -9.75 4.65 -2.82
CA LYS A 71 -11.15 4.18 -2.91
C LYS A 71 -11.47 3.22 -1.77
N ALA A 72 -10.56 2.29 -1.47
CA ALA A 72 -10.71 1.35 -0.35
C ALA A 72 -10.94 2.08 0.98
N CYS A 73 -10.12 3.10 1.27
CA CYS A 73 -10.24 3.91 2.48
C CYS A 73 -11.58 4.68 2.51
N ARG A 74 -12.03 5.21 1.37
CA ARG A 74 -13.35 5.87 1.28
C ARG A 74 -14.50 4.91 1.54
N THR A 75 -14.44 3.71 0.99
CA THR A 75 -15.44 2.66 1.22
C THR A 75 -15.58 2.34 2.71
N ILE A 76 -14.47 2.13 3.42
CA ILE A 76 -14.54 1.75 4.85
C ILE A 76 -14.93 2.90 5.78
N THR A 77 -14.61 4.13 5.39
CA THR A 77 -14.96 5.33 6.19
C THR A 77 -16.32 5.92 5.81
N GLY A 78 -16.96 5.43 4.76
CA GLY A 78 -18.18 6.02 4.19
C GLY A 78 -17.99 7.40 3.56
N ASN A 79 -16.74 7.84 3.36
CA ASN A 79 -16.43 9.20 2.93
C ASN A 79 -16.56 9.39 1.41
N LEU A 80 -17.06 10.57 1.02
CA LEU A 80 -17.18 10.95 -0.39
C LEU A 80 -15.84 11.38 -1.01
N LYS A 81 -15.81 11.44 -2.35
CA LYS A 81 -14.65 11.87 -3.14
C LYS A 81 -14.06 13.24 -2.71
N PRO A 82 -14.84 14.28 -2.35
CA PRO A 82 -14.32 15.59 -1.96
C PRO A 82 -13.47 15.60 -0.69
N THR A 83 -13.59 14.56 0.15
CA THR A 83 -12.82 14.46 1.39
C THR A 83 -11.32 14.53 1.11
N PRO A 84 -10.58 15.47 1.75
CA PRO A 84 -9.14 15.58 1.61
C PRO A 84 -8.43 14.28 1.99
N LEU A 85 -7.39 13.89 1.24
CA LEU A 85 -6.69 12.61 1.46
C LEU A 85 -6.08 12.51 2.86
N LEU A 86 -5.51 13.59 3.38
CA LEU A 86 -4.92 13.59 4.72
C LEU A 86 -5.97 13.30 5.80
N ALA A 87 -7.16 13.87 5.68
CA ALA A 87 -8.26 13.62 6.62
C ALA A 87 -8.79 12.18 6.47
N LEU A 88 -8.91 11.70 5.23
CA LEU A 88 -9.35 10.33 4.93
C LEU A 88 -8.47 9.28 5.63
N TYR A 89 -7.15 9.41 5.51
CA TYR A 89 -6.20 8.46 6.11
C TYR A 89 -6.22 8.51 7.64
N LYS A 90 -6.39 9.70 8.23
CA LYS A 90 -6.57 9.87 9.68
C LYS A 90 -7.85 9.17 10.16
N LEU A 91 -8.97 9.37 9.48
CA LEU A 91 -10.25 8.73 9.83
C LEU A 91 -10.20 7.20 9.67
N ALA A 92 -9.56 6.71 8.61
CA ALA A 92 -9.37 5.28 8.39
C ALA A 92 -8.41 4.63 9.40
N SER A 93 -7.67 5.43 10.20
CA SER A 93 -6.57 4.96 11.04
C SER A 93 -5.53 4.15 10.25
N ILE A 94 -5.25 4.56 9.01
CA ILE A 94 -4.28 3.94 8.11
C ILE A 94 -3.31 5.02 7.61
N CYS A 95 -2.00 4.76 7.71
CA CYS A 95 -0.98 5.68 7.22
C CYS A 95 -1.03 5.80 5.68
N PRO A 96 -0.80 6.99 5.10
CA PRO A 96 -0.76 7.16 3.64
C PRO A 96 0.19 6.16 2.92
N PRO A 97 -0.18 5.66 1.72
CA PRO A 97 0.59 4.67 0.98
C PRO A 97 2.03 5.06 0.69
N SER A 98 2.32 6.35 0.47
CA SER A 98 3.69 6.82 0.23
C SER A 98 4.59 6.55 1.43
N ILE A 99 4.14 6.90 2.63
CA ILE A 99 4.89 6.72 3.87
C ILE A 99 5.07 5.22 4.17
N ARG A 100 4.02 4.43 3.96
CA ARG A 100 4.07 2.97 4.17
C ARG A 100 5.08 2.30 3.22
N ARG A 101 5.03 2.67 1.95
CA ARG A 101 5.96 2.17 0.91
C ARG A 101 7.41 2.47 1.24
N ASP A 102 7.70 3.71 1.66
CA ASP A 102 9.06 4.12 2.03
C ASP A 102 9.57 3.33 3.25
N GLY A 103 8.71 3.15 4.26
CA GLY A 103 9.03 2.35 5.44
C GLY A 103 9.33 0.89 5.10
N ILE A 104 8.52 0.27 4.24
CA ILE A 104 8.70 -1.12 3.79
C ILE A 104 9.99 -1.26 2.97
N ALA A 105 10.25 -0.35 2.03
CA ALA A 105 11.47 -0.37 1.24
C ALA A 105 12.73 -0.19 2.10
N LYS A 106 12.68 0.69 3.11
CA LYS A 106 13.78 0.88 4.06
C LYS A 106 14.00 -0.37 4.91
N ALA A 107 12.95 -0.95 5.48
CA ALA A 107 13.05 -2.17 6.27
C ALA A 107 13.62 -3.35 5.47
N GLU A 108 13.23 -3.48 4.20
CA GLU A 108 13.79 -4.52 3.31
C GLU A 108 15.28 -4.29 3.03
N ARG A 109 15.68 -3.03 2.80
CA ARG A 109 17.10 -2.68 2.64
C ARG A 109 17.92 -2.98 3.88
N GLU A 110 17.41 -2.65 5.07
CA GLU A 110 18.07 -2.94 6.34
C GLU A 110 18.27 -4.45 6.54
N LYS A 111 17.25 -5.27 6.26
CA LYS A 111 17.38 -6.74 6.30
C LYS A 111 18.49 -7.23 5.38
N GLN A 112 18.57 -6.70 4.17
CA GLN A 112 19.61 -7.07 3.20
C GLN A 112 21.01 -6.64 3.64
N GLN A 113 21.13 -5.53 4.37
CA GLN A 113 22.42 -5.07 4.92
C GLN A 113 22.85 -5.89 6.15
N LEU A 114 21.90 -6.41 6.92
CA LEU A 114 22.17 -7.20 8.13
C LEU A 114 22.38 -8.70 7.83
N ASP A 115 21.87 -9.20 6.71
CA ASP A 115 22.03 -10.61 6.33
C ASP A 115 23.44 -10.90 5.82
N ASN A 116 24.24 -11.63 6.60
CA ASN A 116 25.61 -12.01 6.26
C ASN A 116 25.75 -12.78 4.93
N ARG A 117 24.67 -13.41 4.45
CA ARG A 117 24.65 -14.13 3.16
C ARG A 117 24.42 -13.20 1.98
N ASN A 118 23.95 -11.99 2.23
CA ASN A 118 23.61 -11.02 1.21
C ASN A 118 24.86 -10.26 0.76
N SER A 119 24.99 -10.01 -0.55
CA SER A 119 26.11 -9.25 -1.11
C SER A 119 26.18 -7.81 -0.59
N LEU A 120 25.06 -7.24 -0.13
CA LEU A 120 25.01 -5.90 0.45
C LEU A 120 25.59 -5.81 1.86
N HIS A 121 25.79 -6.93 2.55
CA HIS A 121 26.34 -6.96 3.90
C HIS A 121 27.75 -6.36 3.98
N CYS A 122 28.58 -6.64 2.98
CA CYS A 122 29.98 -6.16 2.92
C CYS A 122 30.12 -4.70 2.43
N HIS A 123 29.03 -4.05 2.00
CA HIS A 123 29.06 -2.69 1.42
C HIS A 123 28.63 -1.59 2.42
N GLN A 124 28.61 -1.88 3.73
CA GLN A 124 28.37 -0.86 4.75
C GLN A 124 29.59 0.08 4.86
N GLY A 125 29.67 1.13 4.04
CA GLY A 125 30.77 2.10 4.19
C GLY A 125 31.07 3.13 3.11
N VAL A 126 30.12 3.58 2.27
CA VAL A 126 30.34 4.82 1.51
C VAL A 126 29.33 5.86 1.98
N PRO A 127 29.74 6.82 2.82
CA PRO A 127 28.93 8.00 3.10
C PRO A 127 28.71 8.74 1.77
N THR A 128 27.46 9.06 1.45
CA THR A 128 27.17 10.03 0.41
C THR A 128 27.41 11.42 1.01
N ASP A 129 28.52 12.04 0.62
CA ASP A 129 28.77 13.49 0.80
C ASP A 129 27.69 14.35 0.12
#